data_AF-A0AAN7W3R4-F1
#
_entry.id   AF-A0AAN7W3R4-F1
#
_cell.length_a   1.000
_cell.length_b   1.000
_cell.length_c   1.000
_cell.angle_alpha   90.00
_cell.angle_beta   90.00
_cell.angle_gamma   90.00
#
_symmetry.space_group_name_H-M   'P 1'
#
loop_
_entity.id
_entity.type
_entity.pdbx_description
1 polymer ?
#
loop_
_entity_poly.entity_id
_entity_poly.type
_entity_poly.pdbx_seq_one_letter_code
_entity_poly.pdbx_strand_id
1 'polypeptide(L)'
;MSSLTQWDRLIRYVSAKDGKTKYGEPIVSGDKPDIDELALKGGLKVKVLEGANPFQAAPTGEEDEVKELLGPLTPKDVPIVRCTGLNYKTHILETGFDLPKNPTLFIKPGQAVADTRHPTPIPKLGQPQCDYEGELTIVIGKDCKNVSEDDALSYVAGYVSSNDVSCRDWQMEKDKAGMMPQWSFSKSFDKYAPLGPCIASTKLLGDAKGLSMKTYVNGELRQDTNTDDLCFGVKKLVSFFSTGQTLEAGSLIMTGTPGGVGFGMKPPKWLQDGDEVMVDIEGIGKVVTKMQFE
;
A
#
# COMPACT_ATOMS: atom_id res chain seq x y z
N MET A 1 26.32 -1.35 -0.59
CA MET A 1 25.58 -1.79 -1.79
C MET A 1 25.11 -0.54 -2.53
N SER A 2 25.16 -0.52 -3.86
CA SER A 2 24.55 0.56 -4.65
C SER A 2 23.04 0.56 -4.43
N SER A 3 22.43 1.75 -4.34
CA SER A 3 20.98 1.90 -4.25
C SER A 3 20.30 1.25 -5.46
N LEU A 4 19.18 0.54 -5.25
CA LEU A 4 18.40 -0.05 -6.33
C LEU A 4 17.70 1.01 -7.19
N THR A 5 17.40 2.17 -6.59
CA THR A 5 16.73 3.31 -7.22
C THR A 5 17.64 4.54 -7.24
N GLN A 6 17.38 5.47 -8.18
CA GLN A 6 18.10 6.75 -8.27
C GLN A 6 17.33 7.93 -7.64
N TRP A 7 16.30 7.63 -6.88
CA TRP A 7 15.41 8.57 -6.21
C TRP A 7 15.19 8.10 -4.77
N ASP A 8 14.95 9.05 -3.85
CA ASP A 8 14.57 8.76 -2.48
C ASP A 8 13.05 8.68 -2.33
N ARG A 9 12.31 9.47 -3.12
CA ARG A 9 10.85 9.44 -3.20
C ARG A 9 10.39 9.50 -4.65
N LEU A 10 9.63 8.51 -5.10
CA LEU A 10 9.01 8.55 -6.43
C LEU A 10 7.51 8.79 -6.30
N ILE A 11 7.02 9.83 -6.97
CA ILE A 11 5.61 10.04 -7.24
C ILE A 11 5.31 9.84 -8.73
N ARG A 12 4.05 9.54 -9.02
CA ARG A 12 3.47 9.66 -10.35
C ARG A 12 2.48 10.82 -10.31
N TYR A 13 2.52 11.69 -11.32
CA TYR A 13 1.75 12.94 -11.28
C TYR A 13 1.36 13.40 -12.68
N VAL A 14 0.33 14.23 -12.77
CA VAL A 14 0.00 15.00 -13.98
C VAL A 14 0.74 16.34 -13.91
N SER A 15 1.50 16.66 -14.95
CA SER A 15 2.26 17.91 -15.04
C SER A 15 1.35 19.13 -15.19
N ALA A 16 1.62 20.19 -14.42
CA ALA A 16 0.99 21.50 -14.59
C ALA A 16 1.43 22.20 -15.89
N LYS A 17 2.62 21.88 -16.40
CA LYS A 17 3.20 22.48 -17.60
C LYS A 17 2.54 21.97 -18.89
N ASP A 18 2.31 20.66 -19.00
CA ASP A 18 1.89 20.03 -20.26
C ASP A 18 0.71 19.04 -20.13
N GLY A 19 0.22 18.79 -18.91
CA GLY A 19 -0.90 17.88 -18.67
C GLY A 19 -0.59 16.40 -18.88
N LYS A 20 0.67 16.01 -19.11
CA LYS A 20 1.07 14.61 -19.26
C LYS A 20 1.36 13.97 -17.91
N THR A 21 1.11 12.67 -17.81
CA THR A 21 1.55 11.88 -16.66
C THR A 21 3.06 11.63 -16.72
N LYS A 22 3.76 11.88 -15.61
CA LYS A 22 5.21 11.74 -15.47
C LYS A 22 5.57 11.10 -14.12
N TYR A 23 6.84 10.71 -13.99
CA TYR A 23 7.44 10.39 -12.69
C TYR A 23 8.23 11.59 -12.18
N GLY A 24 8.26 11.77 -10.86
CA GLY A 24 8.94 12.88 -10.24
C GLY A 24 9.43 12.54 -8.84
N GLU A 25 10.47 13.24 -8.41
CA GLU A 25 10.89 13.26 -7.01
C GLU A 25 10.46 14.59 -6.38
N PRO A 26 9.55 14.58 -5.38
CA PRO A 26 9.11 15.78 -4.68
C PRO A 26 10.27 16.60 -4.12
N ILE A 27 10.28 17.91 -4.42
CA ILE A 27 11.22 18.86 -3.81
C ILE A 27 10.59 19.37 -2.52
N VAL A 28 10.90 18.68 -1.43
CA VAL A 28 10.28 18.88 -0.12
C VAL A 28 11.33 19.09 0.96
N SER A 29 10.98 19.87 1.98
CA SER A 29 11.83 20.13 3.14
C SER A 29 11.39 19.30 4.35
N GLY A 30 12.35 18.96 5.21
CA GLY A 30 12.12 18.17 6.42
C GLY A 30 12.02 16.66 6.17
N ASP A 31 12.03 15.90 7.27
CA ASP A 31 12.14 14.43 7.21
C ASP A 31 10.80 13.74 6.93
N LYS A 32 9.68 14.42 7.24
CA LYS A 32 8.30 13.90 7.15
C LYS A 32 7.38 14.85 6.37
N PRO A 33 7.63 15.04 5.08
CA PRO A 33 6.85 15.96 4.27
C PRO A 33 5.45 15.40 4.00
N ASP A 34 4.42 16.24 4.13
CA ASP A 34 3.06 15.90 3.72
C ASP A 34 2.90 16.18 2.21
N ILE A 35 3.37 15.24 1.39
CA ILE A 35 3.34 15.35 -0.09
C ILE A 35 1.91 15.51 -0.61
N ASP A 36 0.96 14.85 0.04
CA ASP A 36 -0.45 14.87 -0.34
C ASP A 36 -1.08 16.25 -0.08
N GLU A 37 -0.85 16.84 1.10
CA GLU A 37 -1.31 18.20 1.40
C GLU A 37 -0.63 19.26 0.50
N LEU A 38 0.67 19.10 0.22
CA LEU A 38 1.40 20.01 -0.67
C LEU A 38 0.86 19.96 -2.10
N ALA A 39 0.53 18.77 -2.61
CA ALA A 39 -0.08 18.63 -3.92
C ALA A 39 -1.48 19.29 -3.96
N LEU A 40 -2.29 19.14 -2.92
CA LEU A 40 -3.62 19.74 -2.83
C LEU A 40 -3.60 21.27 -2.80
N LYS A 41 -2.64 21.87 -2.08
CA LYS A 41 -2.49 23.33 -2.01
C LYS A 41 -1.98 23.93 -3.33
N GLY A 42 -1.47 23.10 -4.25
CA GLY A 42 -0.79 23.51 -5.46
C GLY A 42 0.65 23.98 -5.20
N GLY A 43 1.45 24.08 -6.26
CA GLY A 43 2.85 24.53 -6.15
C GLY A 43 3.84 23.45 -5.72
N LEU A 44 3.43 22.18 -5.60
CA LEU A 44 4.37 21.09 -5.33
C LEU A 44 5.30 20.90 -6.54
N LYS A 45 6.56 21.31 -6.36
CA LYS A 45 7.62 21.11 -7.35
C LYS A 45 8.23 19.72 -7.24
N VAL A 46 8.71 19.22 -8.37
CA VAL A 46 9.37 17.92 -8.47
C VAL A 46 10.61 18.03 -9.36
N LYS A 47 11.61 17.20 -9.09
CA LYS A 47 12.64 16.85 -10.08
C LYS A 47 12.03 15.82 -11.02
N VAL A 48 12.05 16.07 -12.32
CA VAL A 48 11.51 15.14 -13.30
C VAL A 48 12.36 13.87 -13.35
N LEU A 49 11.69 12.72 -13.31
CA LEU A 49 12.31 11.41 -13.46
C LEU A 49 11.85 10.77 -14.78
N GLU A 50 12.78 10.17 -15.51
CA GLU A 50 12.49 9.43 -16.74
C GLU A 50 13.10 8.03 -16.73
N GLY A 51 12.37 7.07 -17.29
CA GLY A 51 12.78 5.67 -17.40
C GLY A 51 11.67 4.81 -17.98
N ALA A 52 11.98 3.57 -18.36
CA ALA A 52 10.99 2.66 -18.93
C ALA A 52 9.90 2.24 -17.92
N ASN A 53 10.21 2.31 -16.63
CA ASN A 53 9.32 2.02 -15.51
C ASN A 53 9.79 2.78 -14.25
N PRO A 54 9.01 2.81 -13.15
CA PRO A 54 9.38 3.55 -11.93
C PRO A 54 10.73 3.13 -11.32
N PHE A 55 11.09 1.85 -11.44
CA PHE A 55 12.30 1.27 -10.85
C PHE A 55 13.57 1.61 -11.65
N GLN A 56 13.41 2.01 -12.91
CA GLN A 56 14.48 2.47 -13.79
C GLN A 56 14.47 3.99 -14.00
N ALA A 57 13.56 4.70 -13.34
CA ALA A 57 13.44 6.14 -13.48
C ALA A 57 14.64 6.84 -12.83
N ALA A 58 15.22 7.80 -13.55
CA ALA A 58 16.38 8.58 -13.13
C ALA A 58 16.14 10.09 -13.30
N PRO A 59 16.74 10.95 -12.47
CA PRO A 59 16.63 12.40 -12.60
C PRO A 59 17.12 12.91 -13.96
N THR A 60 16.31 13.73 -14.62
CA THR A 60 16.68 14.37 -15.90
C THR A 60 17.47 15.68 -15.70
N GLY A 61 17.40 16.25 -14.50
CA GLY A 61 17.89 17.59 -14.18
C GLY A 61 16.87 18.71 -14.41
N GLU A 62 15.69 18.38 -14.96
CA GLU A 62 14.58 19.32 -15.08
C GLU A 62 13.70 19.36 -13.83
N GLU A 63 13.05 20.51 -13.60
CA GLU A 63 11.98 20.65 -12.61
C GLU A 63 10.62 20.80 -13.31
N ASP A 64 9.58 20.33 -12.62
CA ASP A 64 8.19 20.47 -13.03
C ASP A 64 7.31 20.74 -11.80
N GLU A 65 6.03 21.04 -12.04
CA GLU A 65 5.05 21.26 -10.99
C GLU A 65 3.90 20.27 -11.13
N VAL A 66 3.45 19.76 -9.98
CA VAL A 66 2.34 18.81 -9.88
C VAL A 66 1.01 19.55 -10.04
N LYS A 67 0.25 19.19 -11.07
CA LYS A 67 -1.16 19.57 -11.20
C LYS A 67 -2.06 18.64 -10.40
N GLU A 68 -1.75 17.34 -10.46
CA GLU A 68 -2.52 16.30 -9.80
C GLU A 68 -1.57 15.18 -9.37
N LEU A 69 -1.66 14.77 -8.11
CA LEU A 69 -0.94 13.64 -7.57
C LEU A 69 -1.73 12.34 -7.86
N LEU A 70 -1.04 11.32 -8.35
CA LEU A 70 -1.58 9.99 -8.60
C LEU A 70 -0.95 8.98 -7.63
N GLY A 71 -1.46 7.75 -7.60
CA GLY A 71 -0.75 6.63 -7.00
C GLY A 71 0.53 6.34 -7.79
N PRO A 72 1.62 5.95 -7.11
CA PRO A 72 2.94 5.86 -7.73
C PRO A 72 3.08 4.71 -8.74
N LEU A 73 2.14 3.77 -8.75
CA LEU A 73 2.12 2.58 -9.62
C LEU A 73 0.75 2.44 -10.29
N THR A 74 0.75 1.88 -11.50
CA THR A 74 -0.46 1.48 -12.23
C THR A 74 -0.63 -0.05 -12.22
N PRO A 75 -1.80 -0.57 -12.60
CA PRO A 75 -1.97 -2.01 -12.83
C PRO A 75 -0.95 -2.64 -13.79
N LYS A 76 -0.37 -1.85 -14.72
CA LYS A 76 0.65 -2.35 -15.66
C LYS A 76 2.02 -2.52 -15.01
N ASP A 77 2.29 -1.79 -13.94
CA ASP A 77 3.56 -1.84 -13.21
C ASP A 77 3.58 -2.98 -12.18
N VAL A 78 2.43 -3.61 -11.91
CA VAL A 78 2.25 -4.55 -10.80
C VAL A 78 1.81 -5.93 -11.30
N PRO A 79 2.74 -6.88 -11.45
CA PRO A 79 2.43 -8.25 -11.88
C PRO A 79 1.49 -8.97 -10.89
N ILE A 80 1.74 -8.80 -9.59
CA ILE A 80 0.96 -9.41 -8.52
C ILE A 80 1.08 -8.62 -7.22
N VAL A 81 0.01 -8.64 -6.41
CA VAL A 81 0.04 -8.21 -5.01
C VAL A 81 -0.07 -9.44 -4.13
N ARG A 82 0.98 -9.72 -3.36
CA ARG A 82 0.97 -10.74 -2.31
C ARG A 82 0.54 -10.10 -1.02
N CYS A 83 -0.30 -10.77 -0.25
CA CYS A 83 -0.84 -10.18 0.98
C CYS A 83 -0.68 -11.14 2.15
N THR A 84 -0.44 -10.58 3.33
CA THR A 84 -0.39 -11.34 4.58
C THR A 84 -1.52 -10.89 5.51
N GLY A 85 -2.43 -11.79 5.89
CA GLY A 85 -3.36 -11.51 6.97
C GLY A 85 -2.80 -11.91 8.33
N LEU A 86 -3.40 -11.35 9.39
CA LEU A 86 -3.05 -11.64 10.80
C LEU A 86 -1.54 -11.46 11.06
N ASN A 87 -1.01 -10.26 10.79
CA ASN A 87 0.42 -9.98 10.94
C ASN A 87 0.76 -8.91 11.99
N TYR A 88 -0.17 -8.50 12.86
CA TYR A 88 0.08 -7.54 13.94
C TYR A 88 -0.06 -8.22 15.30
N LYS A 89 1.03 -8.25 16.09
CA LYS A 89 1.14 -9.04 17.32
C LYS A 89 0.06 -8.64 18.31
N THR A 90 -0.06 -7.34 18.59
CA THR A 90 -0.97 -6.82 19.62
C THR A 90 -2.42 -7.21 19.27
N HIS A 91 -2.81 -7.02 18.01
CA HIS A 91 -4.15 -7.38 17.55
C HIS A 91 -4.45 -8.89 17.67
N ILE A 92 -3.51 -9.75 17.28
CA ILE A 92 -3.68 -11.21 17.37
C ILE A 92 -3.82 -11.64 18.84
N LEU A 93 -2.97 -11.12 19.72
CA LEU A 93 -2.99 -11.49 21.13
C LEU A 93 -4.27 -11.02 21.84
N GLU A 94 -4.79 -9.84 21.49
CA GLU A 94 -6.08 -9.33 22.01
C GLU A 94 -7.27 -10.21 21.63
N THR A 95 -7.19 -10.90 20.49
CA THR A 95 -8.22 -11.86 20.06
C THR A 95 -8.09 -13.24 20.72
N GLY A 96 -7.05 -13.48 21.52
CA GLY A 96 -6.81 -14.74 22.23
C GLY A 96 -6.21 -15.84 21.35
N PHE A 97 -5.70 -15.51 20.17
CA PHE A 97 -5.02 -16.46 19.29
C PHE A 97 -3.51 -16.51 19.57
N ASP A 98 -2.89 -17.67 19.31
CA ASP A 98 -1.44 -17.79 19.28
C ASP A 98 -0.86 -17.06 18.06
N LEU A 99 0.36 -16.53 18.21
CA LEU A 99 1.07 -15.94 17.08
C LEU A 99 1.31 -17.00 15.99
N PRO A 100 1.06 -16.66 14.72
CA PRO A 100 1.23 -17.60 13.63
C PRO A 100 2.70 -17.98 13.46
N LYS A 101 2.95 -19.23 13.03
CA LYS A 101 4.32 -19.70 12.70
C LYS A 101 4.74 -19.31 11.28
N ASN A 102 3.78 -19.08 10.39
CA ASN A 102 3.98 -18.69 9.00
C ASN A 102 2.97 -17.61 8.59
N PRO A 103 3.29 -16.74 7.61
CA PRO A 103 2.34 -15.75 7.08
C PRO A 103 1.07 -16.42 6.50
N THR A 104 -0.10 -15.83 6.73
CA THR A 104 -1.37 -16.27 6.09
C THR A 104 -1.51 -15.61 4.73
N LEU A 105 -1.67 -16.40 3.66
CA LEU A 105 -1.46 -15.93 2.30
C LEU A 105 -2.76 -15.75 1.52
N PHE A 106 -2.81 -14.65 0.78
CA PHE A 106 -3.75 -14.45 -0.32
C PHE A 106 -3.11 -13.52 -1.35
N ILE A 107 -3.81 -13.26 -2.44
CA ILE A 107 -3.33 -12.40 -3.52
C ILE A 107 -4.40 -11.39 -3.92
N LYS A 108 -3.96 -10.25 -4.43
CA LYS A 108 -4.77 -9.34 -5.25
C LYS A 108 -4.12 -9.22 -6.64
N PRO A 109 -4.92 -9.15 -7.71
CA PRO A 109 -4.38 -8.95 -9.05
C PRO A 109 -3.94 -7.50 -9.23
N GLY A 110 -3.13 -7.21 -10.26
CA GLY A 110 -2.69 -5.83 -10.56
C GLY A 110 -3.86 -4.86 -10.79
N GLN A 111 -5.02 -5.34 -11.25
CA GLN A 111 -6.25 -4.56 -11.42
C GLN A 111 -6.80 -3.98 -10.12
N ALA A 112 -6.43 -4.54 -8.96
CA ALA A 112 -6.79 -3.95 -7.67
C ALA A 112 -6.01 -2.66 -7.41
N VAL A 113 -4.86 -2.42 -8.06
CA VAL A 113 -4.05 -1.21 -7.82
C VAL A 113 -4.80 0.04 -8.22
N ALA A 114 -4.79 1.05 -7.35
CA ALA A 114 -5.47 2.31 -7.58
C ALA A 114 -4.69 3.55 -7.13
N ASP A 115 -5.09 4.68 -7.71
CA ASP A 115 -4.58 5.99 -7.40
C ASP A 115 -5.14 6.53 -6.08
N THR A 116 -4.31 7.30 -5.36
CA THR A 116 -4.78 8.11 -4.23
C THR A 116 -5.82 9.14 -4.69
N ARG A 117 -6.79 9.46 -3.82
CA ARG A 117 -7.88 10.43 -4.00
C ARG A 117 -8.86 10.14 -5.14
N HIS A 118 -8.67 9.03 -5.86
CA HIS A 118 -9.57 8.59 -6.90
C HIS A 118 -10.69 7.69 -6.33
N PRO A 119 -11.90 7.71 -6.93
CA PRO A 119 -12.97 6.82 -6.52
C PRO A 119 -12.62 5.35 -6.70
N THR A 120 -12.88 4.57 -5.65
CA THR A 120 -12.82 3.10 -5.63
C THR A 120 -14.24 2.55 -5.75
N PRO A 121 -14.60 1.92 -6.88
CA PRO A 121 -15.94 1.37 -7.08
C PRO A 121 -16.17 0.19 -6.14
N ILE A 122 -17.31 0.19 -5.44
CA ILE A 122 -17.74 -0.88 -4.54
C ILE A 122 -18.96 -1.57 -5.16
N PRO A 123 -18.80 -2.79 -5.71
CA PRO A 123 -19.89 -3.49 -6.36
C PRO A 123 -20.97 -3.85 -5.35
N LYS A 124 -22.24 -3.89 -5.78
CA LYS A 124 -23.42 -4.12 -4.91
C LYS A 124 -23.27 -5.29 -3.93
N LEU A 125 -22.63 -6.37 -4.38
CA LEU A 125 -22.38 -7.54 -3.54
C LEU A 125 -21.41 -7.28 -2.38
N GLY A 126 -20.48 -6.34 -2.53
CA GLY A 126 -19.43 -6.02 -1.56
C GLY A 126 -19.74 -4.84 -0.65
N GLN A 127 -20.83 -4.12 -0.91
CA GLN A 127 -21.29 -2.97 -0.13
C GLN A 127 -21.68 -3.29 1.33
N PRO A 128 -22.38 -4.41 1.65
CA PRO A 128 -22.95 -4.60 2.98
C PRO A 128 -21.94 -4.63 4.13
N GLN A 129 -20.75 -5.16 3.89
CA GLN A 129 -19.66 -5.24 4.89
C GLN A 129 -18.32 -4.80 4.29
N CYS A 130 -18.35 -3.69 3.55
CA CYS A 130 -17.14 -3.04 3.04
C CYS A 130 -16.31 -2.48 4.21
N ASP A 131 -15.02 -2.77 4.21
CA ASP A 131 -14.08 -2.46 5.28
C ASP A 131 -12.76 -1.92 4.72
N TYR A 132 -11.99 -1.27 5.59
CA TYR A 132 -10.67 -0.72 5.32
C TYR A 132 -9.60 -1.47 6.11
N GLU A 133 -8.38 -1.44 5.59
CA GLU A 133 -7.21 -2.03 6.22
C GLU A 133 -5.99 -1.19 5.87
N GLY A 134 -5.57 -0.30 6.77
CA GLY A 134 -4.33 0.46 6.56
C GLY A 134 -3.11 -0.44 6.66
N GLU A 135 -2.24 -0.40 5.65
CA GLU A 135 -1.06 -1.26 5.58
C GLU A 135 0.18 -0.55 5.02
N LEU A 136 1.35 -0.94 5.57
CA LEU A 136 2.64 -0.81 4.90
C LEU A 136 2.70 -1.81 3.74
N THR A 137 3.08 -1.34 2.56
CA THR A 137 3.32 -2.20 1.40
C THR A 137 4.77 -2.13 0.94
N ILE A 138 5.37 -3.30 0.72
CA ILE A 138 6.72 -3.47 0.18
C ILE A 138 6.64 -3.47 -1.35
N VAL A 139 7.55 -2.72 -2.00
CA VAL A 139 7.66 -2.67 -3.46
C VAL A 139 8.94 -3.38 -3.90
N ILE A 140 8.80 -4.48 -4.65
CA ILE A 140 9.95 -5.23 -5.17
C ILE A 140 10.52 -4.50 -6.39
N GLY A 141 11.81 -4.17 -6.36
CA GLY A 141 12.47 -3.43 -7.45
C GLY A 141 13.26 -4.30 -8.41
N LYS A 142 13.50 -5.57 -8.07
CA LYS A 142 14.22 -6.53 -8.91
C LYS A 142 13.67 -7.94 -8.70
N ASP A 143 13.57 -8.69 -9.80
CA ASP A 143 13.18 -10.10 -9.77
C ASP A 143 13.97 -10.89 -8.74
N CYS A 144 13.25 -11.65 -7.92
CA CYS A 144 13.85 -12.39 -6.83
C CYS A 144 13.16 -13.75 -6.64
N LYS A 145 13.94 -14.78 -6.28
CA LYS A 145 13.44 -16.15 -6.07
C LYS A 145 14.32 -16.84 -5.03
N ASN A 146 13.69 -17.52 -4.07
CA ASN A 146 14.34 -18.24 -2.97
C ASN A 146 15.36 -17.37 -2.21
N VAL A 147 15.00 -16.10 -1.96
CA VAL A 147 15.89 -15.13 -1.33
C VAL A 147 15.99 -15.40 0.17
N SER A 148 17.19 -15.27 0.73
CA SER A 148 17.42 -15.36 2.17
C SER A 148 16.88 -14.10 2.88
N GLU A 149 16.61 -14.16 4.19
CA GLU A 149 16.22 -12.96 4.95
C GLU A 149 17.34 -11.90 4.97
N ASP A 150 18.60 -12.30 4.91
CA ASP A 150 19.76 -11.41 4.91
C ASP A 150 19.89 -10.63 3.59
N ASP A 151 19.56 -11.27 2.46
CA ASP A 151 19.64 -10.66 1.13
C ASP A 151 18.37 -9.90 0.74
N ALA A 152 17.26 -10.15 1.45
CA ALA A 152 15.92 -9.66 1.10
C ALA A 152 15.85 -8.17 0.77
N LEU A 153 16.51 -7.33 1.57
CA LEU A 153 16.42 -5.87 1.42
C LEU A 153 17.05 -5.37 0.10
N SER A 154 17.98 -6.13 -0.47
CA SER A 154 18.63 -5.76 -1.74
C SER A 154 17.70 -5.84 -2.97
N TYR A 155 16.53 -6.46 -2.82
CA TYR A 155 15.51 -6.60 -3.86
C TYR A 155 14.34 -5.62 -3.69
N VAL A 156 14.32 -4.82 -2.62
CA VAL A 156 13.22 -3.90 -2.29
C VAL A 156 13.56 -2.51 -2.84
N ALA A 157 12.70 -1.98 -3.72
CA ALA A 157 12.82 -0.60 -4.20
C ALA A 157 12.46 0.41 -3.09
N GLY A 158 11.44 0.09 -2.31
CA GLY A 158 10.96 0.95 -1.24
C GLY A 158 9.61 0.48 -0.69
N TYR A 159 8.91 1.43 -0.10
CA TYR A 159 7.66 1.21 0.61
C TYR A 159 6.62 2.25 0.22
N VAL A 160 5.34 1.86 0.26
CA VAL A 160 4.19 2.71 -0.04
C VAL A 160 3.09 2.49 0.99
N SER A 161 2.32 3.53 1.31
CA SER A 161 1.12 3.42 2.14
C SER A 161 -0.01 2.88 1.29
N SER A 162 -0.83 2.02 1.90
CA SER A 162 -1.87 1.30 1.15
C SER A 162 -3.11 1.03 1.98
N ASN A 163 -4.22 0.77 1.30
CA ASN A 163 -5.49 0.36 1.90
C ASN A 163 -5.94 -0.99 1.31
N ASP A 164 -5.96 -2.06 2.10
CA ASP A 164 -6.47 -3.38 1.67
C ASP A 164 -8.01 -3.44 1.81
N VAL A 165 -8.71 -2.79 0.87
CA VAL A 165 -10.18 -2.77 0.86
C VAL A 165 -10.74 -4.19 0.81
N SER A 166 -11.73 -4.45 1.66
CA SER A 166 -12.19 -5.81 1.97
C SER A 166 -13.71 -5.89 2.14
N CYS A 167 -14.35 -6.90 1.56
CA CYS A 167 -15.76 -7.21 1.81
C CYS A 167 -15.88 -8.40 2.79
N ARG A 168 -16.15 -8.12 4.07
CA ARG A 168 -16.02 -9.11 5.15
C ARG A 168 -16.99 -10.28 5.05
N ASP A 169 -18.16 -10.04 4.49
CA ASP A 169 -19.16 -11.07 4.27
C ASP A 169 -18.68 -12.10 3.25
N TRP A 170 -18.13 -11.66 2.11
CA TRP A 170 -17.50 -12.54 1.12
C TRP A 170 -16.14 -13.11 1.55
N GLN A 171 -15.56 -12.60 2.65
CA GLN A 171 -14.33 -13.12 3.23
C GLN A 171 -14.59 -14.29 4.20
N MET A 172 -15.73 -14.28 4.91
CA MET A 172 -15.94 -15.15 6.09
C MET A 172 -17.27 -15.91 6.09
N GLU A 173 -18.34 -15.37 5.52
CA GLU A 173 -19.67 -16.01 5.57
C GLU A 173 -19.71 -17.21 4.62
N LYS A 174 -19.87 -18.41 5.17
CA LYS A 174 -19.86 -19.67 4.39
C LYS A 174 -20.92 -19.71 3.28
N ASP A 175 -22.06 -19.07 3.51
CA ASP A 175 -23.17 -19.02 2.55
C ASP A 175 -22.86 -18.14 1.33
N LYS A 176 -21.85 -17.25 1.43
CA LYS A 176 -21.35 -16.41 0.33
C LYS A 176 -20.01 -16.90 -0.20
N ALA A 177 -19.04 -17.06 0.69
CA ALA A 177 -17.64 -17.36 0.38
C ALA A 177 -17.36 -18.85 0.07
N GLY A 178 -18.39 -19.70 0.14
CA GLY A 178 -18.28 -21.14 -0.05
C GLY A 178 -17.81 -21.89 1.20
N MET A 179 -17.62 -23.21 1.06
CA MET A 179 -17.32 -24.10 2.18
C MET A 179 -16.02 -23.74 2.92
N MET A 180 -14.99 -23.32 2.18
CA MET A 180 -13.68 -22.91 2.68
C MET A 180 -13.35 -21.51 2.12
N PRO A 181 -13.71 -20.44 2.85
CA PRO A 181 -13.55 -19.08 2.36
C PRO A 181 -12.12 -18.77 1.89
N GLN A 182 -12.00 -18.18 0.69
CA GLN A 182 -10.72 -17.75 0.12
C GLN A 182 -10.71 -16.21 0.03
N TRP A 183 -9.80 -15.57 0.76
CA TRP A 183 -9.83 -14.12 0.97
C TRP A 183 -9.56 -13.30 -0.30
N SER A 184 -8.93 -13.89 -1.32
CA SER A 184 -8.61 -13.17 -2.56
C SER A 184 -9.87 -12.60 -3.20
N PHE A 185 -10.98 -13.34 -3.29
CA PHE A 185 -12.19 -12.86 -3.98
C PHE A 185 -12.73 -11.57 -3.34
N SER A 186 -12.92 -11.56 -2.03
CA SER A 186 -13.47 -10.42 -1.27
C SER A 186 -12.56 -9.20 -1.20
N LYS A 187 -11.31 -9.34 -1.65
CA LYS A 187 -10.29 -8.30 -1.61
C LYS A 187 -9.81 -7.90 -3.01
N SER A 188 -10.22 -8.57 -4.09
CA SER A 188 -9.56 -8.41 -5.41
C SER A 188 -10.37 -7.63 -6.44
N PHE A 189 -11.45 -6.94 -6.04
CA PHE A 189 -12.20 -6.12 -7.01
C PHE A 189 -11.35 -4.95 -7.50
N ASP A 190 -11.75 -4.38 -8.64
CA ASP A 190 -11.03 -3.29 -9.27
C ASP A 190 -10.82 -2.16 -8.27
N LYS A 191 -9.57 -1.67 -8.20
CA LYS A 191 -9.14 -0.59 -7.31
C LYS A 191 -9.13 -0.87 -5.79
N TYR A 192 -9.23 -2.13 -5.35
CA TYR A 192 -9.21 -2.49 -3.92
C TYR A 192 -7.84 -2.43 -3.21
N ALA A 193 -6.78 -2.01 -3.90
CA ALA A 193 -5.46 -1.69 -3.35
C ALA A 193 -5.02 -0.27 -3.76
N PRO A 194 -5.64 0.80 -3.23
CA PRO A 194 -5.13 2.15 -3.39
C PRO A 194 -3.73 2.29 -2.79
N LEU A 195 -2.83 2.95 -3.52
CA LEU A 195 -1.44 3.17 -3.14
C LEU A 195 -1.10 4.67 -3.16
N GLY A 196 -0.31 5.14 -2.20
CA GLY A 196 0.15 6.53 -2.20
C GLY A 196 0.96 6.94 -0.98
N PRO A 197 1.39 8.21 -0.92
CA PRO A 197 1.41 9.17 -2.04
C PRO A 197 2.64 8.95 -2.94
N CYS A 198 3.66 8.26 -2.43
CA CYS A 198 4.93 8.02 -3.09
C CYS A 198 5.47 6.62 -2.75
N ILE A 199 6.46 6.16 -3.50
CA ILE A 199 7.35 5.08 -3.05
C ILE A 199 8.53 5.74 -2.35
N ALA A 200 8.70 5.46 -1.06
CA ALA A 200 9.85 5.90 -0.28
C ALA A 200 10.94 4.81 -0.29
N SER A 201 12.15 5.16 -0.72
CA SER A 201 13.20 4.17 -0.98
C SER A 201 13.77 3.51 0.30
N THR A 202 14.40 2.36 0.13
CA THR A 202 15.13 1.67 1.22
C THR A 202 16.34 2.46 1.72
N LYS A 203 16.93 3.33 0.89
CA LYS A 203 17.98 4.26 1.32
C LYS A 203 17.48 5.21 2.41
N LEU A 204 16.20 5.60 2.33
CA LEU A 204 15.60 6.51 3.30
C LEU A 204 15.05 5.79 4.53
N LEU A 205 14.33 4.68 4.34
CA LEU A 205 13.58 4.03 5.41
C LEU A 205 14.18 2.71 5.92
N GLY A 206 15.31 2.27 5.37
CA GLY A 206 15.94 1.01 5.77
C GLY A 206 15.00 -0.19 5.59
N ASP A 207 14.81 -0.97 6.65
CA ASP A 207 13.87 -2.11 6.70
C ASP A 207 12.46 -1.74 7.20
N ALA A 208 12.11 -0.45 7.19
CA ALA A 208 10.79 0.11 7.53
C ALA A 208 10.28 -0.26 8.94
N LYS A 209 11.19 -0.39 9.91
CA LYS A 209 10.87 -0.58 11.33
C LYS A 209 10.59 0.74 12.04
N GLY A 210 9.82 0.66 13.12
CA GLY A 210 9.56 1.80 14.00
C GLY A 210 8.65 2.89 13.41
N LEU A 211 7.99 2.67 12.28
CA LEU A 211 7.19 3.72 11.62
C LEU A 211 5.79 3.80 12.25
N SER A 212 5.36 5.00 12.66
CA SER A 212 3.96 5.23 13.04
C SER A 212 3.05 5.01 11.84
N MET A 213 1.94 4.30 12.05
CA MET A 213 0.89 4.10 11.05
C MET A 213 -0.49 4.41 11.64
N LYS A 214 -1.26 5.23 10.93
CA LYS A 214 -2.61 5.61 11.33
C LYS A 214 -3.60 5.47 10.19
N THR A 215 -4.84 5.14 10.53
CA THR A 215 -5.95 5.09 9.57
C THR A 215 -7.13 5.87 10.10
N TYR A 216 -7.70 6.72 9.25
CA TYR A 216 -8.82 7.57 9.56
C TYR A 216 -9.96 7.28 8.58
N VAL A 217 -11.20 7.32 9.07
CA VAL A 217 -12.41 7.27 8.23
C VAL A 217 -13.20 8.55 8.48
N ASN A 218 -13.36 9.39 7.46
CA ASN A 218 -13.97 10.72 7.57
C ASN A 218 -13.39 11.56 8.71
N GLY A 219 -12.08 11.45 8.94
CA GLY A 219 -11.35 12.13 10.02
C GLY A 219 -11.44 11.48 11.40
N GLU A 220 -12.27 10.44 11.60
CA GLU A 220 -12.28 9.63 12.83
C GLU A 220 -11.07 8.69 12.82
N LEU A 221 -10.18 8.79 13.81
CA LEU A 221 -9.07 7.84 13.98
C LEU A 221 -9.63 6.44 14.27
N ARG A 222 -9.21 5.45 13.48
CA ARG A 222 -9.66 4.06 13.56
C ARG A 222 -8.55 3.07 13.88
N GLN A 223 -7.37 3.27 13.31
CA GLN A 223 -6.18 2.44 13.57
C GLN A 223 -5.03 3.36 13.98
N ASP A 224 -4.27 2.97 15.00
CA ASP A 224 -3.06 3.68 15.47
C ASP A 224 -2.06 2.64 15.96
N THR A 225 -0.95 2.48 15.25
CA THR A 225 0.03 1.42 15.51
C THR A 225 1.44 1.84 15.09
N ASN A 226 2.38 0.91 15.26
CA ASN A 226 3.74 1.01 14.78
C ASN A 226 4.13 -0.26 13.99
N THR A 227 4.96 -0.11 12.95
CA THR A 227 5.42 -1.26 12.13
C THR A 227 6.27 -2.27 12.91
N ASP A 228 6.79 -1.93 14.10
CA ASP A 228 7.44 -2.90 15.01
C ASP A 228 6.47 -3.95 15.58
N ASP A 229 5.16 -3.69 15.53
CA ASP A 229 4.12 -4.64 15.92
C ASP A 229 3.94 -5.76 14.88
N LEU A 230 4.57 -5.68 13.70
CA LEU A 230 4.53 -6.76 12.71
C LEU A 230 5.11 -8.06 13.29
N CYS A 231 4.39 -9.18 13.11
CA CYS A 231 4.87 -10.53 13.44
C CYS A 231 5.99 -10.94 12.48
N PHE A 232 5.78 -10.72 11.19
CA PHE A 232 6.73 -10.95 10.12
C PHE A 232 7.05 -9.61 9.44
N GLY A 233 8.26 -9.10 9.65
CA GLY A 233 8.73 -7.88 9.01
C GLY A 233 9.19 -8.07 7.56
N VAL A 234 9.68 -6.99 6.95
CA VAL A 234 10.05 -6.91 5.52
C VAL A 234 10.92 -8.08 5.05
N LYS A 235 12.04 -8.33 5.74
CA LYS A 235 12.99 -9.38 5.36
C LYS A 235 12.35 -10.77 5.32
N LYS A 236 11.52 -11.07 6.33
CA LYS A 236 10.82 -12.36 6.44
C LYS A 236 9.83 -12.53 5.30
N LEU A 237 9.02 -11.51 5.04
CA LEU A 237 7.98 -11.56 4.01
C LEU A 237 8.57 -11.69 2.62
N VAL A 238 9.62 -10.93 2.27
CA VAL A 238 10.30 -11.05 0.97
C VAL A 238 10.90 -12.44 0.80
N SER A 239 11.63 -12.95 1.80
CA SER A 239 12.19 -14.30 1.76
C SER A 239 11.09 -15.35 1.56
N PHE A 240 10.03 -15.28 2.36
CA PHE A 240 8.91 -16.21 2.31
C PHE A 240 8.19 -16.19 0.95
N PHE A 241 7.76 -15.02 0.46
CA PHE A 241 7.00 -14.91 -0.79
C PHE A 241 7.82 -15.20 -2.05
N SER A 242 9.15 -15.10 -1.98
CA SER A 242 10.04 -15.50 -3.07
C SER A 242 10.27 -17.02 -3.15
N THR A 243 9.78 -17.80 -2.19
CA THR A 243 10.04 -19.25 -2.14
C THR A 243 9.25 -19.99 -3.22
N GLY A 244 9.96 -20.77 -4.05
CA GLY A 244 9.38 -21.63 -5.08
C GLY A 244 8.92 -20.90 -6.35
N GLN A 245 8.61 -19.61 -6.27
CA GLN A 245 8.14 -18.78 -7.39
C GLN A 245 8.92 -17.45 -7.46
N THR A 246 9.24 -17.02 -8.67
CA THR A 246 9.84 -15.69 -8.87
C THR A 246 8.83 -14.62 -8.46
N LEU A 247 9.30 -13.68 -7.64
CA LEU A 247 8.63 -12.43 -7.35
C LEU A 247 9.23 -11.37 -8.28
N GLU A 248 8.46 -10.97 -9.29
CA GLU A 248 8.91 -10.06 -10.35
C GLU A 248 9.06 -8.63 -9.83
N ALA A 249 9.96 -7.85 -10.43
CA ALA A 249 10.02 -6.40 -10.20
C ALA A 249 8.64 -5.76 -10.44
N GLY A 250 8.24 -4.87 -9.54
CA GLY A 250 6.89 -4.31 -9.50
C GLY A 250 5.88 -5.09 -8.67
N SER A 251 6.18 -6.35 -8.29
CA SER A 251 5.31 -7.07 -7.35
C SER A 251 5.26 -6.36 -6.00
N LEU A 252 4.09 -6.43 -5.38
CA LEU A 252 3.83 -5.81 -4.08
C LEU A 252 3.67 -6.87 -2.99
N ILE A 253 4.05 -6.52 -1.76
CA ILE A 253 3.71 -7.29 -0.57
C ILE A 253 2.98 -6.39 0.42
N MET A 254 1.66 -6.57 0.55
CA MET A 254 0.81 -5.97 1.58
C MET A 254 1.04 -6.73 2.90
N THR A 255 1.56 -6.01 3.90
CA THR A 255 2.17 -6.63 5.08
C THR A 255 1.19 -6.98 6.19
N GLY A 256 -0.10 -6.74 6.00
CA GLY A 256 -1.16 -6.92 6.98
C GLY A 256 -1.57 -5.60 7.64
N THR A 257 -2.66 -5.67 8.40
CA THR A 257 -3.29 -4.53 9.05
C THR A 257 -3.40 -4.72 10.58
N PRO A 258 -3.30 -3.65 11.38
CA PRO A 258 -3.49 -3.71 12.83
C PRO A 258 -4.97 -3.82 13.23
N GLY A 259 -5.23 -3.93 14.53
CA GLY A 259 -6.57 -3.78 15.08
C GLY A 259 -7.18 -2.40 14.76
N GLY A 260 -8.51 -2.30 14.84
CA GLY A 260 -9.26 -1.07 14.53
C GLY A 260 -9.96 -1.06 13.17
N VAL A 261 -9.89 -2.17 12.43
CA VAL A 261 -10.74 -2.42 11.25
C VAL A 261 -12.22 -2.41 11.65
N GLY A 262 -13.10 -2.03 10.73
CA GLY A 262 -14.54 -1.90 10.96
C GLY A 262 -15.19 -3.17 11.52
N PHE A 263 -14.74 -4.34 11.06
CA PHE A 263 -15.18 -5.65 11.57
C PHE A 263 -14.89 -5.86 13.06
N GLY A 264 -13.77 -5.34 13.55
CA GLY A 264 -13.34 -5.49 14.95
C GLY A 264 -14.06 -4.56 15.93
N MET A 265 -14.83 -3.59 15.44
CA MET A 265 -15.54 -2.62 16.28
C MET A 265 -16.79 -3.25 16.93
N LYS A 266 -17.24 -2.68 18.05
CA LYS A 266 -18.45 -3.13 18.78
C LYS A 266 -19.43 -1.97 18.95
N PRO A 267 -20.54 -1.91 18.18
CA PRO A 267 -20.86 -2.80 17.05
C PRO A 267 -19.91 -2.59 15.85
N PRO A 268 -19.84 -3.53 14.88
CA PRO A 268 -19.08 -3.34 13.65
C PRO A 268 -19.50 -2.08 12.91
N LYS A 269 -18.53 -1.38 12.30
CA LYS A 269 -18.79 -0.17 11.49
C LYS A 269 -18.28 -0.37 10.07
N TRP A 270 -19.20 -0.50 9.11
CA TRP A 270 -18.89 -0.66 7.70
C TRP A 270 -18.79 0.68 6.98
N LEU A 271 -17.92 0.73 5.97
CA LEU A 271 -17.84 1.86 5.06
C LEU A 271 -19.16 2.02 4.30
N GLN A 272 -19.50 3.28 4.01
CA GLN A 272 -20.67 3.68 3.24
C GLN A 272 -20.25 4.38 1.94
N ASP A 273 -21.21 4.63 1.06
CA ASP A 273 -20.98 5.45 -0.13
C ASP A 273 -20.48 6.85 0.25
N GLY A 274 -19.44 7.32 -0.45
CA GLY A 274 -18.82 8.62 -0.22
C GLY A 274 -17.84 8.69 0.95
N ASP A 275 -17.68 7.62 1.74
CA ASP A 275 -16.70 7.60 2.84
C ASP A 275 -15.27 7.77 2.31
N GLU A 276 -14.48 8.55 3.04
CA GLU A 276 -13.06 8.76 2.77
C GLU A 276 -12.21 8.04 3.82
N VAL A 277 -11.32 7.16 3.36
CA VAL A 277 -10.34 6.47 4.19
C VAL A 277 -8.96 7.05 3.92
N MET A 278 -8.28 7.52 4.96
CA MET A 278 -6.90 8.01 4.85
C MET A 278 -5.97 7.11 5.67
N VAL A 279 -4.95 6.55 5.04
CA VAL A 279 -3.87 5.80 5.69
C VAL A 279 -2.61 6.65 5.63
N ASP A 280 -2.03 6.95 6.79
CA ASP A 280 -0.82 7.76 6.93
C ASP A 280 0.28 6.92 7.57
N ILE A 281 1.42 6.79 6.88
CA ILE A 281 2.60 6.09 7.38
C ILE A 281 3.76 7.07 7.42
N GLU A 282 4.36 7.17 8.60
CA GLU A 282 5.52 8.01 8.85
C GLU A 282 6.64 7.77 7.84
N GLY A 283 7.16 8.86 7.26
CA GLY A 283 8.24 8.81 6.29
C GLY A 283 7.82 8.38 4.87
N ILE A 284 6.57 7.96 4.65
CA ILE A 284 5.99 7.65 3.33
C ILE A 284 4.92 8.67 2.95
N GLY A 285 3.98 8.94 3.86
CA GLY A 285 2.88 9.88 3.72
C GLY A 285 1.51 9.21 3.56
N LYS A 286 0.55 9.98 3.07
CA LYS A 286 -0.87 9.63 3.02
C LYS A 286 -1.32 9.02 1.70
N VAL A 287 -2.07 7.91 1.78
CA VAL A 287 -2.97 7.47 0.71
C VAL A 287 -4.41 7.72 1.15
N VAL A 288 -5.21 8.28 0.25
CA VAL A 288 -6.62 8.59 0.50
C VAL A 288 -7.47 7.80 -0.48
N THR A 289 -8.47 7.09 0.02
CA THR A 289 -9.41 6.28 -0.76
C THR A 289 -10.81 6.83 -0.59
N LYS A 290 -11.50 7.14 -1.69
CA LYS A 290 -12.91 7.53 -1.66
C LYS A 290 -13.77 6.35 -2.12
N MET A 291 -14.69 5.91 -1.27
CA MET A 291 -15.60 4.82 -1.60
C MET A 291 -16.71 5.32 -2.52
N GLN A 292 -16.96 4.59 -3.60
CA GLN A 292 -18.04 4.89 -4.55
C GLN A 292 -18.88 3.64 -4.75
N PHE A 293 -20.08 3.61 -4.18
CA PHE A 293 -20.96 2.45 -4.28
C PHE A 293 -21.73 2.50 -5.61
N GLU A 294 -21.87 1.34 -6.26
CA GLU A 294 -22.66 1.14 -7.51
C GLU A 294 -24.18 1.06 -7.32
#